data_AF-A0A6B9FSK2-F1
#
_entry.id   AF-A0A6B9FSK2-F1
#
_cell.length_a   1.000
_cell.length_b   1.000
_cell.length_c   1.000
_cell.angle_alpha   90.00
_cell.angle_beta   90.00
_cell.angle_gamma   90.00
#
_symmetry.space_group_name_H-M   'P 1'
#
loop_
_entity.id
_entity.type
_entity.pdbx_description
1 polymer ?
#
loop_
_entity_poly.entity_id
_entity_poly.type
_entity_poly.pdbx_seq_one_letter_code
_entity_poly.pdbx_strand_id
1 'polypeptide(L)' 'MSPFRLIPPDGTDWTIDAIPTPDGVELAIAFTLQGQPVTARFAMDRPGARSLSDGLRAAAGDGTMRTFPKPAEGGHG' A
#
# COMPACT_ATOMS: atom_id res chain seq x y z
N MET A 1 -3.94 -15.62 -6.93
CA MET A 1 -4.30 -14.21 -6.68
C MET A 1 -3.72 -13.43 -7.85
N SER A 2 -4.45 -12.50 -8.47
CA SER A 2 -3.89 -11.74 -9.60
C SER A 2 -3.01 -10.60 -9.08
N PRO A 3 -1.84 -10.33 -9.68
CA PRO A 3 -0.99 -9.22 -9.27
C PRO A 3 -1.71 -7.89 -9.49
N PHE A 4 -1.49 -6.95 -8.58
CA PHE A 4 -1.93 -5.58 -8.77
C PHE A 4 -0.84 -4.79 -9.49
N ARG A 5 -1.23 -4.17 -10.61
CA ARG A 5 -0.35 -3.34 -11.43
C ARG A 5 -0.54 -1.89 -11.07
N LEU A 6 0.57 -1.21 -10.82
CA LEU A 6 0.63 0.22 -10.54
C LEU A 6 1.42 0.89 -11.67
N ILE A 7 0.87 1.99 -12.19
CA ILE A 7 1.54 2.83 -13.19
C ILE A 7 1.75 4.20 -12.54
N PRO A 8 2.92 4.45 -11.95
CA PRO A 8 3.36 5.76 -11.46
C PRO A 8 3.41 6.80 -12.59
N PRO A 9 3.31 8.10 -12.26
CA PRO A 9 3.29 9.19 -13.25
C PRO A 9 4.59 9.33 -14.04
N ASP A 10 5.71 8.79 -13.53
CA ASP A 10 7.00 8.71 -14.23
C ASP A 10 7.08 7.56 -15.26
N GLY A 11 6.01 6.76 -15.40
CA GLY A 11 5.89 5.71 -16.41
C GLY A 11 6.60 4.40 -16.08
N THR A 12 7.18 4.28 -14.88
CA THR A 12 7.85 3.06 -14.44
C THR A 12 6.82 1.97 -14.17
N ASP A 13 6.91 0.80 -14.80
CA ASP A 13 5.96 -0.28 -14.53
C ASP A 13 6.25 -0.93 -13.17
N TRP A 14 5.28 -0.89 -12.26
CA TRP A 14 5.39 -1.53 -10.94
C TRP A 14 4.28 -2.57 -10.80
N THR A 15 4.62 -3.73 -10.27
CA THR A 15 3.64 -4.76 -9.89
C THR A 15 3.92 -5.24 -8.49
N ILE A 16 2.87 -5.58 -7.76
CA ILE A 16 2.99 -6.21 -6.46
C ILE A 16 2.08 -7.44 -6.46
N ASP A 17 2.59 -8.54 -5.93
CA ASP A 17 1.88 -9.81 -5.82
C ASP A 17 2.05 -10.37 -4.41
N ALA A 18 0.99 -11.02 -3.92
CA ALA A 18 0.98 -11.71 -2.64
C ALA A 18 0.72 -13.20 -2.89
N ILE A 19 1.76 -14.00 -2.69
CA ILE A 19 1.78 -15.42 -3.02
C ILE A 19 1.61 -16.21 -1.71
N PRO A 20 0.55 -17.00 -1.56
CA PRO A 20 0.41 -17.86 -0.39
C PRO A 20 1.47 -18.98 -0.43
N THR A 21 2.10 -19.23 0.71
CA THR A 21 3.07 -20.31 0.92
C THR A 21 2.62 -21.21 2.08
N PRO A 22 3.22 -22.41 2.24
CA PRO A 22 2.92 -23.27 3.40
C PRO A 22 3.15 -22.54 4.73
N ASP A 23 4.25 -21.80 4.82
CA ASP A 23 4.72 -21.09 6.02
C ASP A 23 4.09 -19.70 6.21
N GLY A 24 3.44 -19.15 5.18
CA GLY A 24 2.79 -17.84 5.28
C GLY A 24 2.50 -17.20 3.94
N VAL A 25 3.10 -16.04 3.70
CA VAL A 25 2.90 -15.23 2.49
C VAL A 25 4.25 -14.71 2.01
N GLU A 26 4.50 -14.83 0.70
CA GLU A 26 5.58 -14.13 0.03
C GLU A 26 5.01 -12.90 -0.69
N LEU A 27 5.49 -11.72 -0.33
CA LEU A 27 5.19 -10.47 -1.03
C LEU A 27 6.28 -10.22 -2.07
N ALA A 28 5.91 -10.18 -3.35
CA ALA A 28 6.80 -9.86 -4.45
C ALA A 28 6.48 -8.46 -4.98
N ILE A 29 7.48 -7.58 -5.07
CA ILE A 29 7.37 -6.23 -5.64
C ILE A 29 8.32 -6.15 -6.82
N ALA A 30 7.80 -6.11 -8.04
CA ALA A 30 8.60 -5.92 -9.24
C ALA A 30 8.52 -4.46 -9.69
N PHE A 31 9.67 -3.85 -9.94
CA PHE A 31 9.81 -2.45 -10.36
C PHE A 31 11.06 -2.28 -11.22
N THR A 32 11.16 -1.17 -11.95
CA THR A 32 12.37 -0.86 -12.71
C THR A 32 13.20 0.18 -11.94
N LEU A 33 14.47 -0.15 -11.66
CA LEU A 33 15.43 0.74 -11.01
C LEU A 33 16.54 1.08 -12.01
N GLN A 34 16.66 2.35 -12.39
CA GLN A 34 17.67 2.80 -13.38
C GLN A 34 17.64 2.02 -14.71
N GLY A 35 16.44 1.69 -15.18
CA GLY A 35 16.25 0.90 -16.41
C GLY A 35 16.47 -0.61 -16.25
N GLN A 36 16.78 -1.10 -15.05
CA GLN A 36 16.93 -2.53 -14.77
C GLN A 36 15.71 -3.07 -14.01
N PRO A 37 15.13 -4.21 -14.42
CA PRO A 37 14.06 -4.84 -13.67
C PRO A 37 14.60 -5.42 -12.36
N VAL A 38 13.96 -5.05 -11.25
CA VAL A 38 14.28 -5.51 -9.90
C VAL A 38 13.02 -6.10 -9.27
N THR A 39 13.17 -7.23 -8.60
CA THR A 39 12.10 -7.83 -7.80
C THR A 39 12.54 -7.96 -6.36
N ALA A 40 11.89 -7.23 -5.45
CA ALA A 40 12.04 -7.43 -4.02
C ALA A 40 11.07 -8.51 -3.54
N ARG A 41 11.53 -9.43 -2.70
CA ARG A 41 10.71 -10.51 -2.12
C ARG A 41 10.81 -10.48 -0.60
N PHE A 42 9.65 -10.56 0.05
CA PHE A 42 9.54 -10.58 1.51
C PHE A 42 8.74 -11.80 1.93
N ALA A 43 9.40 -12.75 2.60
CA ALA A 43 8.73 -13.87 3.23
C ALA A 43 8.22 -13.45 4.61
N MET A 44 6.95 -13.71 4.88
CA MET A 44 6.29 -13.36 6.13
C MET A 44 5.45 -14.53 6.61
N ASP A 45 5.33 -14.69 7.91
CA ASP A 45 4.31 -15.55 8.51
C ASP A 45 2.92 -14.88 8.38
N ARG A 46 1.85 -15.65 8.61
CA ARG A 46 0.47 -15.12 8.50
C ARG A 46 0.19 -13.96 9.46
N PRO A 47 0.65 -14.00 10.73
CA PRO A 47 0.56 -12.85 11.62
C PRO A 47 1.27 -11.61 11.07
N GLY A 48 2.52 -11.73 10.61
CA GLY A 48 3.28 -10.61 10.04
C GLY A 48 2.61 -10.01 8.80
N ALA A 49 2.07 -10.86 7.92
CA ALA A 49 1.31 -10.42 6.75
C ALA A 49 0.06 -9.61 7.13
N ARG A 50 -0.62 -10.01 8.21
CA ARG A 50 -1.80 -9.32 8.73
C ARG A 50 -1.42 -7.97 9.35
N SER A 51 -0.37 -7.93 10.17
CA SER A 51 0.16 -6.70 10.74
C SER A 51 0.59 -5.70 9.66
N LEU A 52 1.25 -6.16 8.59
CA LEU A 52 1.58 -5.31 7.44
C LEU A 52 0.31 -4.73 6.80
N SER A 53 -0.67 -5.59 6.53
CA SER A 53 -1.94 -5.17 5.90
C SER A 53 -2.69 -4.15 6.75
N ASP A 54 -2.74 -4.37 8.06
CA ASP A 54 -3.37 -3.45 9.02
C ASP A 54 -2.60 -2.12 9.10
N GLY A 55 -1.26 -2.16 9.09
CA GLY A 55 -0.42 -0.97 9.05
C GLY A 55 -0.60 -0.16 7.76
N LEU A 56 -0.65 -0.82 6.60
CA LEU A 56 -0.93 -0.19 5.30
C LEU A 56 -2.32 0.45 5.28
N ARG A 57 -3.33 -0.25 5.81
CA ARG A 57 -4.69 0.26 5.93
C ARG A 57 -4.77 1.46 6.86
N ALA A 58 -4.07 1.42 8.00
CA ALA A 58 -3.99 2.54 8.93
C ALA A 58 -3.33 3.75 8.26
N ALA A 59 -2.21 3.58 7.56
CA ALA A 59 -1.53 4.64 6.83
C ALA A 59 -2.39 5.23 5.69
N ALA A 60 -3.14 4.38 4.97
CA ALA A 60 -4.11 4.83 3.98
C ALA A 60 -5.29 5.61 4.62
N GLY A 61 -5.64 5.26 5.86
CA GLY A 61 -6.69 5.89 6.66
C GLY A 61 -6.29 7.17 7.40
N ASP A 62 -5.02 7.38 7.72
CA ASP A 62 -4.49 8.64 8.28
C ASP A 62 -4.63 9.82 7.30
N GLY A 63 -4.72 9.53 5.98
CA GLY A 63 -5.08 10.51 4.95
C GLY A 63 -6.58 10.86 4.86
N THR A 64 -7.47 10.18 5.61
CA THR A 64 -8.93 10.34 5.48
C THR A 64 -9.54 11.22 6.57
N MET A 65 -8.78 11.71 7.55
CA MET A 65 -9.25 12.73 8.50
C MET A 65 -9.12 14.14 7.92
N ARG A 66 -9.78 14.40 6.78
CA ARG A 66 -10.22 15.76 6.45
C ARG A 66 -11.45 16.07 7.29
N THR A 67 -11.25 16.42 8.56
CA THR A 67 -12.23 17.26 9.24
C THR A 67 -12.23 18.61 8.54
N PHE A 68 -13.15 18.78 7.57
CA PHE A 68 -13.50 20.10 7.10
C PHE A 68 -13.88 20.93 8.34
N PRO A 69 -13.23 22.08 8.62
CA PRO A 69 -13.73 22.94 9.66
C PRO A 69 -15.16 23.31 9.27
N LYS A 70 -16.13 22.95 10.12
CA LYS A 70 -17.48 23.49 10.03
C LYS A 70 -17.33 25.02 10.02
N PRO A 71 -17.94 25.77 9.08
CA PRO A 71 -17.95 27.22 9.16
C PRO A 71 -18.44 27.59 10.57
N ALA A 72 -17.71 28.45 11.27
CA ALA A 72 -18.19 28.99 12.53
C ALA A 72 -19.59 29.54 12.26
N GLU A 73 -20.61 29.03 12.98
CA GLU A 73 -21.91 29.66 13.02
C GLU A 73 -21.68 31.06 13.56
N GLY A 74 -21.66 32.03 12.64
CA GLY A 74 -21.53 33.44 12.95
C GLY A 74 -22.69 33.83 13.85
N GLY A 75 -22.40 33.97 15.14
CA GLY A 75 -23.26 34.69 16.06
C GLY A 75 -23.30 36.17 15.67
N HIS A 76 -24.49 36.63 15.34
CA HIS A 76 -24.96 38.01 15.52
C HIS A 76 -26.45 37.85 15.83
N GLY A 77 -26.95 38.23 17.00
CA GLY A 77 -26.78 39.57 17.58
C GLY A 77 -27.94 40.39 17.10
#